data_AF-A0A5S9MKL9-F1
#
_entry.id   AF-A0A5S9MKL9-F1
#
_cell.length_a   1.000
_cell.length_b   1.000
_cell.length_c   1.000
_cell.angle_alpha   90.00
_cell.angle_beta   90.00
_cell.angle_gamma   90.00
#
_symmetry.space_group_name_H-M   'P 1'
#
loop_
_entity.id
_entity.type
_entity.pdbx_description
1 polymer ?
#
loop_
_entity_poly.entity_id
_entity_poly.type
_entity_poly.pdbx_seq_one_letter_code
_entity_poly.pdbx_strand_id
1 'polypeptide(L)'
;MDEVEEERKGANKIGTTKKGIGPAYMDKAARVGIRVADLLDREVFEEKLARNLEEKNRLLEKMYDTEGFKIEDILDEYYEYGQQVKKNMS
;
A
#
# COMPACT_ATOMS: atom_id res chain seq x y z
N MET A 1 0.92 -8.01 0.62
CA MET A 1 -0.21 -8.20 1.55
C MET A 1 -1.25 -9.17 1.01
N ASP A 2 -1.97 -8.86 -0.08
CA ASP A 2 -3.04 -9.73 -0.62
C ASP A 2 -2.55 -11.16 -0.90
N GLU A 3 -1.43 -11.28 -1.62
CA GLU A 3 -0.83 -12.56 -1.94
C GLU A 3 -0.39 -13.36 -0.71
N VAL A 4 0.38 -12.76 0.20
CA VAL A 4 0.85 -13.44 1.42
C VAL A 4 -0.30 -13.83 2.36
N GLU A 5 -1.40 -13.08 2.36
CA GLU A 5 -2.61 -13.44 3.12
C GLU A 5 -3.34 -14.64 2.49
N GLU A 6 -3.43 -14.71 1.17
CA GLU A 6 -3.98 -15.85 0.46
C GLU A 6 -3.15 -17.11 0.65
N GLU A 7 -1.82 -17.00 0.56
CA GLU A 7 -0.89 -18.10 0.79
C GLU A 7 -1.00 -18.64 2.21
N ARG A 8 -1.03 -17.75 3.20
CA ARG A 8 -1.20 -18.12 4.61
C ARG A 8 -2.53 -18.85 4.88
N LYS A 9 -3.59 -18.52 4.14
CA LYS A 9 -4.90 -19.20 4.27
C LYS A 9 -4.91 -20.61 3.69
N GLY A 10 -3.96 -20.95 2.82
CA GLY A 10 -3.81 -22.29 2.25
C GLY A 10 -5.10 -22.82 1.61
N ALA A 11 -5.64 -23.91 2.15
CA ALA A 11 -6.89 -24.51 1.67
C ALA A 11 -8.12 -23.58 1.82
N ASN A 12 -8.07 -22.60 2.73
CA ASN A 12 -9.14 -21.65 3.00
C ASN A 12 -8.95 -20.31 2.26
N LYS A 13 -8.12 -20.29 1.21
CA LYS A 13 -7.94 -19.10 0.37
C LYS A 13 -9.29 -18.66 -0.23
N ILE A 14 -9.44 -17.36 -0.44
CA ILE A 14 -10.65 -16.77 -1.01
C ILE A 14 -10.65 -16.92 -2.54
N GLY A 15 -9.47 -16.93 -3.16
CA GLY A 15 -9.30 -16.83 -4.60
C GLY A 15 -9.31 -15.39 -5.07
N THR A 16 -8.52 -14.51 -4.43
CA THR A 16 -8.48 -13.09 -4.81
C THR A 16 -7.86 -12.89 -6.19
N THR A 17 -8.05 -11.69 -6.76
CA THR A 17 -7.42 -11.32 -8.03
C THR A 17 -5.93 -10.96 -7.87
N LYS A 18 -5.39 -11.01 -6.64
CA LYS A 18 -4.03 -10.59 -6.27
C LYS A 18 -3.70 -9.13 -6.65
N LYS A 19 -4.71 -8.28 -6.80
CA LYS A 19 -4.55 -6.85 -7.14
C LYS A 19 -4.51 -5.93 -5.92
N GLY A 20 -4.50 -6.47 -4.70
CA GLY A 20 -4.43 -5.65 -3.49
C GLY A 20 -5.76 -5.01 -3.05
N ILE A 21 -6.88 -5.40 -3.68
CA ILE A 21 -8.20 -4.77 -3.43
C ILE A 21 -8.59 -4.90 -1.96
N GLY A 22 -8.54 -6.11 -1.39
CA GLY A 22 -8.86 -6.35 0.02
C GLY A 22 -8.02 -5.50 0.97
N PRO A 23 -6.68 -5.60 0.93
CA PRO A 23 -5.80 -4.77 1.75
C PRO A 23 -6.05 -3.26 1.62
N ALA A 24 -6.29 -2.74 0.43
CA ALA A 24 -6.59 -1.32 0.24
C ALA A 24 -7.89 -0.89 0.95
N TYR A 25 -8.95 -1.71 0.89
CA TYR A 25 -10.19 -1.45 1.62
C TYR A 25 -10.03 -1.59 3.15
N MET A 26 -9.18 -2.50 3.62
CA MET A 26 -8.85 -2.62 5.05
C MET A 26 -8.17 -1.34 5.56
N ASP A 27 -7.19 -0.81 4.82
CA ASP A 27 -6.50 0.42 5.21
C ASP A 27 -7.44 1.64 5.19
N LYS A 28 -8.39 1.67 4.25
CA LYS A 28 -9.49 2.66 4.26
C LYS A 28 -10.34 2.54 5.53
N ALA A 29 -10.77 1.33 5.89
CA ALA A 29 -11.59 1.11 7.09
C ALA A 29 -10.82 1.46 8.38
N ALA A 30 -9.53 1.18 8.42
CA ALA A 30 -8.64 1.53 9.52
C ALA A 30 -8.29 3.04 9.57
N ARG A 31 -8.69 3.83 8.56
CA ARG A 31 -8.39 5.27 8.42
C ARG A 31 -6.90 5.58 8.30
N VAL A 32 -6.13 4.65 7.75
CA VAL A 32 -4.68 4.78 7.49
C VAL A 32 -4.33 4.78 6.00
N GLY A 33 -5.30 4.48 5.12
CA GLY A 33 -5.09 4.45 3.68
C GLY A 33 -4.65 5.81 3.09
N ILE A 34 -3.77 5.74 2.09
CA ILE A 34 -3.32 6.88 1.29
C ILE A 34 -4.32 7.11 0.17
N ARG A 35 -4.81 8.34 0.00
CA ARG A 35 -5.81 8.72 -1.01
C ARG A 35 -5.13 9.46 -2.16
N VAL A 36 -5.82 9.56 -3.29
CA VAL A 36 -5.35 10.32 -4.47
C VAL A 36 -4.96 11.76 -4.10
N ALA A 37 -5.75 12.44 -3.28
CA ALA A 37 -5.43 13.80 -2.83
C ALA A 37 -4.12 13.88 -2.03
N ASP A 38 -3.76 12.81 -1.31
CA ASP A 38 -2.53 12.75 -0.53
C ASP A 38 -1.32 12.61 -1.48
N LEU A 39 -1.45 11.92 -2.62
CA LEU A 39 -0.38 11.81 -3.64
C LEU A 39 -0.03 13.15 -4.31
N LEU A 40 -0.88 14.17 -4.17
CA LEU A 40 -0.66 15.48 -4.80
C LEU A 40 0.27 16.38 -3.98
N ASP A 41 0.45 16.06 -2.71
CA ASP A 41 1.29 16.76 -1.75
C ASP A 41 2.43 15.83 -1.32
N ARG A 42 3.67 16.19 -1.66
CA ARG A 42 4.81 15.30 -1.48
C ARG A 42 5.10 15.04 -0.02
N GLU A 43 5.03 16.07 0.83
CA GLU A 43 5.33 15.95 2.26
C GLU A 43 4.27 15.09 2.95
N VAL A 44 2.98 15.32 2.66
CA VAL A 44 1.88 14.53 3.20
C VAL A 44 1.94 13.07 2.71
N PHE A 45 2.31 12.84 1.45
CA PHE A 45 2.45 11.50 0.92
C PHE A 45 3.59 10.75 1.62
N GLU A 46 4.76 11.38 1.72
CA GLU A 46 5.95 10.80 2.35
C GLU A 46 5.69 10.44 3.81
N GLU A 47 5.11 11.34 4.61
CA GLU A 47 4.79 11.09 6.01
C GLU A 47 3.87 9.86 6.17
N LYS A 48 2.80 9.79 5.37
CA LYS A 48 1.85 8.68 5.43
C LYS A 48 2.45 7.38 4.92
N LEU A 49 3.25 7.43 3.85
CA LEU A 49 3.92 6.28 3.28
C LEU A 49 4.92 5.69 4.27
N ALA A 50 5.74 6.53 4.92
CA ALA A 50 6.70 6.10 5.94
C ALA A 50 6.01 5.35 7.08
N ARG A 51 4.95 5.94 7.67
CA ARG A 51 4.18 5.31 8.75
C ARG A 51 3.55 3.99 8.32
N ASN A 52 2.97 3.95 7.11
CA ASN A 52 2.33 2.72 6.63
C ASN A 52 3.37 1.63 6.32
N LEU A 53 4.52 1.98 5.75
CA LEU A 53 5.59 1.03 5.48
C LEU A 53 6.18 0.45 6.75
N GLU A 54 6.34 1.23 7.83
CA GLU A 54 6.79 0.72 9.12
C GLU A 54 5.90 -0.44 9.60
N GLU A 55 4.59 -0.24 9.63
CA GLU A 55 3.61 -1.26 10.04
C GLU A 55 3.58 -2.45 9.07
N LYS A 56 3.53 -2.20 7.75
CA LYS A 56 3.43 -3.27 6.75
C LYS A 56 4.71 -4.10 6.65
N ASN A 57 5.88 -3.47 6.70
CA ASN A 57 7.16 -4.19 6.68
C ASN A 57 7.32 -5.05 7.94
N ARG A 58 6.93 -4.53 9.12
CA ARG A 58 6.91 -5.33 10.33
C ARG A 58 6.02 -6.57 10.20
N LEU A 59 4.85 -6.44 9.57
CA LEU A 59 3.97 -7.58 9.30
C LEU A 59 4.61 -8.56 8.30
N LEU A 60 5.14 -8.06 7.18
CA LEU A 60 5.81 -8.85 6.15
C LEU A 60 6.97 -9.67 6.74
N GLU A 61 7.85 -9.04 7.51
CA GLU A 61 9.00 -9.71 8.11
C GLU A 61 8.59 -10.67 9.23
N LYS A 62 7.76 -10.22 10.19
CA LYS A 62 7.53 -10.98 11.43
C LYS A 62 6.42 -12.01 11.31
N MET A 63 5.44 -11.80 10.44
CA MET A 63 4.28 -12.67 10.30
C MET A 63 4.30 -13.51 9.03
N TYR A 64 4.98 -13.02 7.98
CA TYR A 64 4.97 -13.66 6.66
C TYR A 64 6.37 -14.10 6.20
N ASP A 65 7.42 -13.83 6.99
CA ASP A 65 8.82 -14.21 6.69
C ASP A 65 9.25 -13.79 5.27
N THR A 66 8.85 -12.58 4.87
CA THR A 66 9.15 -12.01 3.55
C THR A 66 9.71 -10.60 3.69
N GLU A 67 10.49 -10.18 2.69
CA GLU A 67 11.03 -8.83 2.62
C GLU A 67 9.92 -7.79 2.46
N GLY A 68 10.12 -6.64 3.11
CA GLY A 68 9.29 -5.46 2.97
C GLY A 68 9.70 -4.58 1.78
N PHE A 69 9.20 -3.34 1.77
CA PHE A 69 9.50 -2.35 0.75
C PHE A 69 10.28 -1.18 1.32
N LYS A 70 11.13 -0.56 0.50
CA LYS A 70 11.79 0.68 0.85
C LYS A 70 10.95 1.87 0.41
N ILE A 71 11.04 2.97 1.16
CA ILE A 71 10.25 4.16 0.85
C ILE A 71 10.68 4.79 -0.46
N GLU A 72 11.98 4.77 -0.76
CA GLU A 72 12.57 5.37 -1.96
C GLU A 72 12.07 4.68 -3.24
N ASP A 73 11.78 3.38 -3.16
CA ASP A 73 11.28 2.60 -4.30
C ASP A 73 9.83 2.97 -4.67
N ILE A 74 9.09 3.61 -3.77
CA ILE A 74 7.65 3.90 -3.94
C ILE A 74 7.39 5.41 -4.05
N LEU A 75 8.08 6.22 -3.25
CA LEU A 75 7.74 7.63 -3.07
C LEU A 75 7.78 8.41 -4.39
N ASP A 76 8.89 8.32 -5.14
CA ASP A 76 9.05 9.10 -6.36
C ASP A 76 8.11 8.63 -7.47
N GLU A 77 8.01 7.33 -7.66
CA GLU A 77 7.15 6.74 -8.70
C GLU A 77 5.68 7.13 -8.49
N TYR A 78 5.15 6.92 -7.29
CA TYR A 78 3.74 7.15 -7.01
C TYR A 78 3.39 8.64 -6.85
N TYR A 79 4.35 9.47 -6.45
CA TYR A 79 4.19 10.93 -6.50
C TYR A 79 4.04 11.41 -7.95
N GLU A 80 4.90 10.94 -8.86
CA GLU A 80 4.82 11.29 -10.28
C GLU A 80 3.49 10.82 -10.91
N TYR A 81 3.02 9.61 -10.59
CA TYR A 81 1.68 9.17 -10.98
C TYR A 81 0.59 10.09 -10.44
N GLY A 82 0.71 10.56 -9.19
CA GLY A 82 -0.19 11.57 -8.63
C GLY A 82 -0.23 12.85 -9.47
N GLN A 83 0.93 13.35 -9.90
CA GLN A 83 1.02 14.54 -10.75
C GLN A 83 0.42 14.31 -12.15
N GLN A 84 0.56 13.13 -12.72
CA GLN A 84 -0.07 12.78 -14.00
C GLN A 84 -1.60 12.72 -13.88
N VAL A 85 -2.12 12.12 -12.81
CA VAL A 85 -3.55 12.10 -12.53
C VAL A 85 -4.10 13.51 -12.36
N LYS A 86 -3.39 14.38 -11.62
CA LYS A 86 -3.77 15.79 -11.44
C LYS A 86 -3.97 16.54 -12.76
N LYS A 87 -3.10 16.30 -13.75
CA LYS A 87 -3.22 16.92 -15.09
C LYS A 87 -4.49 16.50 -15.84
N ASN A 88 -5.01 15.31 -15.55
CA ASN A 88 -6.21 14.74 -16.18
C ASN A 88 -7.50 15.03 -15.39
N MET A 89 -7.40 15.60 -14.20
CA MET A 89 -8.55 16.07 -13.40
C MET A 89 -8.88 17.51 -13.81
N SER A 90 -9.33 17.69 -15.05
CA SER A 90 -9.90 18.95 -15.57
C SER A 90 -11.38 19.05 -15.28
#